data_AF-A0A9D4J1X7-F1
#
_entry.id   AF-A0A9D4J1X7-F1
#
_cell.length_a   1.000
_cell.length_b   1.000
_cell.length_c   1.000
_cell.angle_alpha   90.00
_cell.angle_beta   90.00
_cell.angle_gamma   90.00
#
_symmetry.space_group_name_H-M   'P 1'
#
loop_
_entity.id
_entity.type
_entity.pdbx_description
1 polymer ?
#
loop_
_entity_poly.entity_id
_entity_poly.type
_entity_poly.pdbx_seq_one_letter_code
_entity_poly.pdbx_strand_id
1 'polypeptide(L)'
;MLIEEGNAPRRTNRVAPQPPPPPEDRDPKNINTHLKLDFYSVLAEPPTSPQSFDIVWECSETCFSCLQGCMYKLTTFFCGPCIAFYWGIQFVPFLFANIWIFTPLKQMFTLICGYWFKYCCYFCARTFVSPCTWACGALFINCGDGKRKVRPETPPLFTRKERPKPASKPAVQEKPREVKAAQVVTVQSDFDDYDKEKARQSVRRQLMMF
;
A
#
# COMPACT_ATOMS: atom_id res chain seq x y z
N MET A 1 57.15 -46.83 -15.93
CA MET A 1 55.99 -47.28 -15.13
C MET A 1 55.19 -46.04 -14.77
N LEU A 2 53.95 -45.99 -15.25
CA LEU A 2 52.99 -44.90 -15.07
C LEU A 2 52.33 -45.03 -13.70
N ILE A 3 52.28 -43.95 -12.91
CA ILE A 3 51.21 -43.72 -11.94
C ILE A 3 50.85 -42.23 -12.02
N GLU A 4 49.78 -41.95 -12.77
CA GLU A 4 49.02 -40.70 -12.75
C GLU A 4 48.06 -40.78 -11.56
N GLU A 5 48.36 -40.05 -10.48
CA GLU A 5 47.42 -39.80 -9.38
C GLU A 5 46.46 -38.68 -9.83
N GLY A 6 45.26 -39.10 -10.24
CA GLY A 6 44.19 -38.19 -10.65
C GLY A 6 43.67 -37.35 -9.49
N ASN A 7 44.17 -36.13 -9.36
CA ASN A 7 43.59 -35.12 -8.47
C ASN A 7 42.36 -34.48 -9.14
N ALA A 8 41.17 -35.02 -8.88
CA ALA A 8 39.92 -34.45 -9.35
C ALA A 8 39.64 -33.09 -8.66
N PRO A 9 39.37 -31.99 -9.41
CA PRO A 9 39.03 -30.73 -8.78
C PRO A 9 37.66 -30.81 -8.12
N ARG A 10 37.64 -30.62 -6.79
CA ARG A 10 36.41 -30.49 -5.99
C ARG A 10 35.61 -29.28 -6.51
N ARG A 11 34.56 -29.53 -7.31
CA ARG A 11 33.62 -28.50 -7.75
C ARG A 11 32.88 -27.93 -6.53
N THR A 12 33.42 -26.88 -5.95
CA THR A 12 32.66 -26.05 -5.01
C THR A 12 31.84 -25.07 -5.84
N ASN A 13 30.53 -25.28 -5.93
CA ASN A 13 29.58 -24.32 -6.49
C ASN A 13 29.36 -23.14 -5.52
N ARG A 14 30.45 -22.57 -5.00
CA ARG A 14 30.40 -21.40 -4.11
C ARG A 14 30.83 -20.23 -4.96
N VAL A 15 29.86 -19.56 -5.57
CA VAL A 15 30.08 -18.23 -6.17
C VAL A 15 30.55 -17.35 -5.02
N ALA A 16 31.83 -16.98 -5.02
CA ALA A 16 32.35 -16.03 -4.05
C ALA A 16 31.53 -14.73 -4.18
N PRO A 17 31.12 -14.08 -3.06
CA PRO A 17 30.52 -12.76 -3.14
C PRO A 17 31.47 -11.86 -3.93
N GLN A 18 31.01 -11.37 -5.08
CA GLN A 18 31.76 -10.36 -5.83
C GLN A 18 31.99 -9.19 -4.86
N PRO A 19 33.23 -8.69 -4.73
CA PRO A 19 33.45 -7.48 -3.94
C PRO A 19 32.54 -6.39 -4.48
N PRO A 20 31.94 -5.54 -3.60
CA PRO A 20 31.09 -4.47 -4.06
C PRO A 20 31.84 -3.67 -5.13
N PRO A 21 31.16 -3.26 -6.22
CA PRO A 21 31.81 -2.47 -7.25
C PRO A 21 32.50 -1.28 -6.59
N PRO A 22 33.73 -0.94 -7.00
CA PRO A 22 34.42 0.21 -6.44
C PRO A 22 33.49 1.42 -6.52
N PRO A 23 33.45 2.26 -5.46
CA PRO A 23 32.55 3.40 -5.41
C PRO A 23 32.71 4.19 -6.70
N GLU A 24 31.61 4.34 -7.43
CA GLU A 24 31.58 5.02 -8.72
C GLU A 24 32.09 6.44 -8.51
N ASP A 25 33.16 6.80 -9.21
CA ASP A 25 33.67 8.17 -9.16
C ASP A 25 32.57 9.08 -9.69
N ARG A 26 32.08 9.98 -8.82
CA ARG A 26 30.95 10.86 -9.13
C ARG A 26 31.32 11.89 -10.19
N ASP A 27 32.60 12.07 -10.49
CA ASP A 27 33.07 12.96 -11.55
C ASP A 27 34.21 12.33 -12.37
N PRO A 28 33.90 11.36 -13.25
CA PRO A 28 34.91 10.62 -14.01
C PRO A 28 35.64 11.49 -15.05
N LYS A 29 35.07 12.65 -15.40
CA LYS A 29 35.67 13.61 -16.33
C LYS A 29 36.34 14.80 -15.62
N ASN A 30 36.30 14.84 -14.30
CA ASN A 30 36.84 15.90 -13.45
C ASN A 30 36.44 17.30 -13.95
N ILE A 31 35.19 17.46 -14.42
CA ILE A 31 34.66 18.72 -14.92
C ILE A 31 34.22 19.65 -13.78
N ASN A 32 33.98 19.08 -12.60
CA ASN A 32 33.50 19.77 -11.40
C ASN A 32 34.64 20.01 -10.41
N THR A 33 35.87 20.22 -10.89
CA THR A 33 37.00 20.64 -10.04
C THR A 33 36.69 21.88 -9.22
N HIS A 34 35.94 22.82 -9.79
CA HIS A 34 35.50 24.05 -9.13
C HIS A 34 34.50 23.85 -7.98
N LEU A 35 33.87 22.67 -7.87
CA LEU A 35 32.93 22.33 -6.79
C LEU A 35 33.61 21.58 -5.64
N LYS A 36 34.92 21.28 -5.75
CA LYS A 36 35.72 20.69 -4.67
C LYS A 36 35.98 21.77 -3.64
N LEU A 37 35.13 21.80 -2.62
CA LEU A 37 35.26 22.72 -1.49
C LEU A 37 36.31 22.19 -0.52
N ASP A 38 37.49 22.81 -0.54
CA ASP A 38 38.51 22.61 0.48
C ASP A 38 38.28 23.57 1.66
N PHE A 39 38.77 23.22 2.85
CA PHE A 39 38.65 24.05 4.06
C PHE A 39 39.12 25.50 3.84
N TYR A 40 40.25 25.67 3.17
CA TYR A 40 40.82 26.98 2.80
C TYR A 40 39.92 27.79 1.84
N SER A 41 39.21 27.10 0.94
CA SER A 41 38.29 27.74 -0.01
C SER A 41 37.01 28.26 0.67
N VAL A 42 36.56 27.61 1.73
CA VAL A 42 35.40 28.05 2.54
C VAL A 42 35.72 29.32 3.32
N LEU A 43 36.97 29.46 3.77
CA LEU A 43 37.46 30.66 4.46
C LEU A 43 37.92 31.77 3.51
N ALA A 44 37.99 31.49 2.20
CA ALA A 44 38.50 32.39 1.15
C ALA A 44 39.93 32.92 1.42
N GLU A 45 40.71 32.22 2.25
CA GLU A 45 42.08 32.60 2.59
C GLU A 45 43.09 31.80 1.79
N PRO A 46 44.12 32.45 1.21
CA PRO A 46 45.21 31.75 0.57
C PRO A 46 46.10 31.05 1.62
N PRO A 47 46.62 29.83 1.34
CA PRO A 47 47.46 29.08 2.28
C PRO A 47 48.81 29.76 2.59
N THR A 48 49.13 30.84 1.89
CA THR A 48 50.37 31.62 2.05
C THR A 48 50.21 32.81 3.00
N SER A 49 49.00 33.05 3.52
CA SER A 49 48.73 34.12 4.49
C SER A 49 49.22 33.73 5.89
N PRO A 50 49.72 34.67 6.72
CA PRO A 50 50.00 34.40 8.13
C PRO A 50 48.71 34.04 8.88
N GLN A 51 48.60 32.77 9.27
CA GLN A 51 47.47 32.23 10.02
C GLN A 51 47.69 32.35 11.52
N SER A 52 46.61 32.18 12.30
CA SER A 52 46.69 32.06 13.76
C SER A 52 47.64 30.92 14.19
N PHE A 53 48.02 30.87 15.47
CA PHE A 53 48.84 29.78 16.05
C PHE A 53 48.56 28.40 15.42
N ASP A 54 49.62 27.72 14.99
CA ASP A 54 49.56 26.47 14.21
C ASP A 54 48.63 25.40 14.83
N ILE A 55 48.63 25.31 16.17
CA ILE A 55 47.79 24.37 16.94
C ILE A 55 46.29 24.66 16.76
N VAL A 56 45.91 25.95 16.76
CA VAL A 56 44.51 26.37 16.60
C VAL A 56 44.06 26.10 15.17
N TRP A 57 44.95 26.34 14.20
CA TRP A 57 44.68 26.12 12.79
C TRP A 57 44.45 24.64 12.48
N GLU A 58 45.37 23.76 12.87
CA GLU A 58 45.27 22.31 12.65
C GLU A 58 44.04 21.68 13.36
N CYS A 59 43.73 22.18 14.56
CA CYS A 59 42.51 21.79 15.29
C CYS A 59 41.25 22.19 14.52
N SER A 60 41.21 23.40 13.95
CA SER A 60 40.06 23.88 13.20
C SER A 60 39.82 23.09 11.90
N GLU A 61 40.88 22.72 11.18
CA GLU A 61 40.81 21.91 9.96
C GLU A 61 40.30 20.49 10.24
N THR A 62 40.81 19.88 11.32
CA THR A 62 40.41 18.53 11.75
C THR A 62 38.97 18.52 12.26
N CYS A 63 38.59 19.51 13.07
CA CYS A 63 37.24 19.65 13.60
C CYS A 63 36.22 19.88 12.47
N PHE A 64 36.53 20.72 11.49
CA PHE A 64 35.69 20.98 10.34
C PHE A 64 35.43 19.71 9.51
N SER A 65 36.49 18.96 9.19
CA SER A 65 36.38 17.70 8.44
C SER A 65 35.54 16.65 9.16
N CYS A 66 35.68 16.55 10.48
CA CYS A 66 34.89 15.67 11.33
C CYS A 66 33.41 16.10 11.38
N LEU A 67 33.14 17.40 11.58
CA LEU A 67 31.78 17.94 11.63
C LEU A 67 31.06 17.80 10.28
N GLN A 68 31.74 18.02 9.16
CA GLN A 68 31.12 17.92 7.82
C GLN A 68 30.58 16.50 7.56
N GLY A 69 31.32 15.46 7.96
CA GLY A 69 30.85 14.08 7.88
C GLY A 69 29.78 13.73 8.92
N CYS A 70 29.95 14.22 10.15
CA CYS A 70 29.06 13.89 11.28
C CYS A 70 27.71 14.60 11.19
N MET A 71 27.67 15.91 10.93
CA MET A 71 26.44 16.70 10.93
C MET A 71 25.43 16.22 9.89
N TYR A 72 25.88 15.85 8.69
CA TYR A 72 24.97 15.30 7.67
C TYR A 72 24.23 14.03 8.17
N LYS A 73 24.98 13.14 8.84
CA LYS A 73 24.42 11.90 9.41
C LYS A 73 23.54 12.20 10.62
N LEU A 74 23.97 13.11 11.48
CA LEU A 74 23.25 13.51 12.68
C LEU A 74 21.91 14.19 12.34
N THR A 75 21.90 15.12 11.39
CA THR A 75 20.69 15.79 10.90
C THR A 75 19.73 14.78 10.31
N THR A 76 20.20 13.83 9.49
CA THR A 76 19.34 12.78 8.94
C THR A 76 18.77 11.88 10.04
N PHE A 77 19.58 11.53 11.04
CA PHE A 77 19.19 10.70 12.17
C PHE A 77 18.15 11.36 13.06
N PHE A 78 18.19 12.67 13.27
CA PHE A 78 17.16 13.38 14.04
C PHE A 78 15.94 13.74 13.19
N CYS A 79 16.15 14.21 11.96
CA CYS A 79 15.06 14.71 11.11
C CYS A 79 14.08 13.60 10.73
N GLY A 80 14.56 12.38 10.44
CA GLY A 80 13.70 11.25 10.09
C GLY A 80 12.66 10.91 11.18
N PRO A 81 13.10 10.54 12.39
CA PRO A 81 12.20 10.27 13.51
C PRO A 81 11.34 11.48 13.91
N CYS A 82 11.90 12.70 13.90
CA CYS A 82 11.14 13.90 14.25
C CYS A 82 9.97 14.14 13.29
N ILE A 83 10.16 13.98 11.98
CA ILE A 83 9.09 14.10 10.98
C ILE A 83 8.05 13.01 11.19
N ALA A 84 8.47 11.76 11.38
CA ALA A 84 7.54 10.65 11.62
C ALA A 84 6.69 10.89 12.89
N PHE A 85 7.30 11.41 13.96
CA PHE A 85 6.62 11.73 15.20
C PHE A 85 5.62 12.88 15.03
N TYR A 86 5.99 13.94 14.31
CA TYR A 86 5.10 15.06 13.99
C TYR A 86 3.83 14.59 13.26
N TRP A 87 4.00 13.77 12.21
CA TRP A 87 2.86 13.19 11.50
C TRP A 87 2.04 12.25 12.39
N GLY A 88 2.69 11.44 13.22
CA GLY A 88 2.03 10.55 14.17
C GLY A 88 1.10 11.30 15.13
N ILE A 89 1.56 12.41 15.72
CA ILE A 89 0.73 13.26 16.59
C ILE A 89 -0.45 13.84 15.83
N GLN A 90 -0.24 14.31 14.60
CA GLN A 90 -1.30 14.93 13.80
C GLN A 90 -2.42 13.94 13.44
N PHE A 91 -2.10 12.64 13.29
CA PHE A 91 -3.10 11.62 13.00
C PHE A 91 -4.02 11.29 14.17
N VAL A 92 -3.59 11.47 15.43
CA VAL A 92 -4.41 11.14 16.61
C VAL A 92 -5.74 11.90 16.64
N PRO A 93 -5.77 13.25 16.59
CA PRO A 93 -7.04 13.98 16.57
C PRO A 93 -7.85 13.75 15.28
N PHE A 94 -7.18 13.48 14.15
CA PHE A 94 -7.86 13.16 12.89
C PHE A 94 -8.63 11.83 12.98
N LEU A 95 -8.02 10.79 13.55
CA LEU A 95 -8.67 9.50 13.77
C LEU A 95 -9.84 9.63 14.75
N PHE A 96 -9.67 10.41 15.82
CA PHE A 96 -10.74 10.72 16.75
C PHE A 96 -11.92 11.40 16.02
N ALA A 97 -11.66 12.47 15.26
CA ALA A 97 -12.70 13.13 14.46
C ALA A 97 -13.34 12.17 13.45
N ASN A 98 -12.59 11.25 12.84
CA ASN A 98 -13.15 10.29 11.89
C ASN A 98 -14.16 9.33 12.54
N ILE A 99 -13.87 8.83 13.73
CA ILE A 99 -14.76 7.91 14.45
C ILE A 99 -15.99 8.66 14.96
N TRP A 100 -15.78 9.79 15.62
CA TRP A 100 -16.87 10.49 16.32
C TRP A 100 -17.71 11.41 15.43
N ILE A 101 -17.11 12.01 14.40
CA ILE A 101 -17.77 13.02 13.56
C ILE A 101 -18.00 12.48 12.16
N PHE A 102 -16.96 12.03 11.45
CA PHE A 102 -17.12 11.66 10.04
C PHE A 102 -17.91 10.37 9.84
N THR A 103 -17.79 9.38 10.72
CA THR A 103 -18.56 8.13 10.62
C THR A 103 -20.06 8.38 10.67
N PRO A 104 -20.61 9.10 11.68
CA PRO A 104 -22.03 9.44 11.68
C PRO A 104 -22.39 10.40 10.53
N LEU A 105 -21.53 11.36 10.17
CA LEU A 105 -21.79 12.24 9.01
C LEU A 105 -21.91 11.48 7.70
N LYS A 106 -21.07 10.47 7.44
CA LYS A 106 -21.14 9.62 6.25
C LYS A 106 -22.45 8.82 6.21
N GLN A 107 -22.86 8.29 7.36
CA GLN A 107 -24.14 7.59 7.47
C GLN A 107 -25.31 8.53 7.18
N MET A 108 -25.32 9.72 7.80
CA MET A 108 -26.35 10.74 7.54
C MET A 108 -26.35 11.20 6.08
N PHE A 109 -25.18 11.48 5.50
CA PHE A 109 -25.07 11.87 4.10
C PHE A 109 -25.61 10.80 3.16
N THR A 110 -25.32 9.53 3.44
CA THR A 110 -25.86 8.41 2.64
C THR A 110 -27.37 8.30 2.78
N LEU A 111 -27.91 8.50 3.98
CA LEU A 111 -29.35 8.46 4.24
C LEU A 111 -30.10 9.64 3.64
N ILE A 112 -29.54 10.85 3.66
CA ILE A 112 -30.16 12.02 3.04
C ILE A 112 -29.85 12.03 1.54
N CYS A 113 -28.62 12.28 1.14
CA CYS A 113 -28.29 12.46 -0.28
C CYS A 113 -28.52 11.17 -1.09
N GLY A 114 -28.05 10.03 -0.59
CA GLY A 114 -28.14 8.74 -1.31
C GLY A 114 -29.58 8.25 -1.48
N TYR A 115 -30.41 8.38 -0.44
CA TYR A 115 -31.83 8.07 -0.53
C TYR A 115 -32.53 9.03 -1.50
N TRP A 116 -32.37 10.34 -1.33
CA TRP A 116 -33.04 11.31 -2.20
C TRP A 116 -32.66 11.14 -3.68
N PHE A 117 -31.38 10.87 -3.98
CA PHE A 117 -30.94 10.56 -5.33
C PHE A 117 -31.61 9.29 -5.87
N LYS A 118 -31.63 8.20 -5.08
CA LYS A 118 -32.30 6.95 -5.48
C LYS A 118 -33.81 7.15 -5.70
N TYR A 119 -34.45 7.98 -4.88
CA TYR A 119 -35.88 8.30 -5.01
C TYR A 119 -36.15 9.15 -6.25
N CYS A 120 -35.33 10.16 -6.52
CA CYS A 120 -35.40 10.97 -7.73
C CYS A 120 -35.22 10.11 -8.99
N CYS A 121 -34.18 9.27 -9.03
CA CYS A 121 -33.93 8.34 -10.13
C CYS A 121 -35.08 7.33 -10.32
N TYR A 122 -35.62 6.78 -9.23
CA TYR A 122 -36.79 5.90 -9.29
C TYR A 122 -38.02 6.63 -9.83
N PHE A 123 -38.26 7.85 -9.38
CA PHE A 123 -39.38 8.68 -9.82
C PHE A 123 -39.26 9.01 -11.31
N CYS A 124 -38.11 9.51 -11.77
CA CYS A 124 -37.83 9.78 -13.18
C CYS A 124 -37.95 8.54 -14.06
N ALA A 125 -37.48 7.38 -13.58
CA ALA A 125 -37.64 6.12 -14.30
C ALA A 125 -39.11 5.71 -14.40
N ARG A 126 -39.90 5.89 -13.34
CA ARG A 126 -41.33 5.55 -13.36
C ARG A 126 -42.16 6.53 -14.21
N THR A 127 -41.84 7.82 -14.19
CA THR A 127 -42.61 8.83 -14.93
C THR A 127 -42.25 8.93 -16.40
N PHE A 128 -40.98 8.76 -16.77
CA PHE A 128 -40.53 8.90 -18.16
C PHE A 128 -40.17 7.58 -18.81
N VAL A 129 -39.36 6.75 -18.14
CA VAL A 129 -38.88 5.50 -18.75
C VAL A 129 -40.01 4.48 -18.85
N SER A 130 -40.91 4.39 -17.86
CA SER A 130 -42.05 3.47 -17.89
C SER A 130 -42.99 3.70 -19.10
N PRO A 131 -43.51 4.92 -19.35
CA PRO A 131 -44.37 5.12 -20.52
C PRO A 131 -43.61 5.00 -21.85
N CYS A 132 -42.34 5.43 -21.92
CA CYS A 132 -41.54 5.26 -23.14
C CYS A 132 -41.31 3.78 -23.47
N THR A 133 -40.99 2.95 -22.47
CA THR A 133 -40.83 1.50 -22.66
C THR A 133 -42.13 0.80 -23.03
N TRP A 134 -43.27 1.24 -22.47
CA TRP A 134 -44.59 0.75 -22.85
C TRP A 134 -44.94 1.11 -24.30
N ALA A 135 -44.70 2.35 -24.71
CA ALA A 135 -44.94 2.82 -26.08
C ALA A 135 -44.04 2.12 -27.10
N CYS A 136 -42.73 2.04 -26.83
CA CYS A 136 -41.80 1.30 -27.68
C CYS A 136 -42.18 -0.18 -27.77
N GLY A 137 -42.53 -0.82 -26.64
CA GLY A 137 -42.98 -2.21 -26.62
C GLY A 137 -44.25 -2.44 -27.44
N ALA A 138 -45.21 -1.51 -27.39
CA ALA A 138 -46.43 -1.58 -28.19
C ALA A 138 -46.16 -1.45 -29.70
N LEU A 139 -45.20 -0.60 -30.11
CA LEU A 139 -44.77 -0.49 -31.51
C LEU A 139 -44.16 -1.80 -32.03
N PHE A 140 -43.32 -2.48 -31.22
CA PHE A 140 -42.75 -3.77 -31.59
C PHE A 140 -43.79 -4.90 -31.67
N ILE A 141 -44.78 -4.91 -30.78
CA ILE A 141 -45.88 -5.90 -30.78
C ILE A 141 -46.84 -5.70 -31.95
N ASN A 142 -47.06 -4.45 -32.41
CA ASN A 142 -47.89 -4.18 -33.58
C ASN A 142 -47.17 -4.50 -34.91
N CYS A 143 -45.83 -4.55 -34.92
CA CYS A 143 -45.03 -4.81 -36.12
C CYS A 143 -44.63 -6.29 -36.29
N GLY A 144 -44.53 -7.07 -35.20
CA GLY A 144 -44.33 -8.51 -35.25
C GLY A 144 -45.52 -9.24 -34.65
N ASP A 145 -46.13 -10.18 -35.37
CA ASP A 145 -47.32 -10.97 -34.99
C ASP A 145 -47.38 -11.32 -33.48
N GLY A 146 -48.00 -10.46 -32.66
CA GLY A 146 -47.83 -10.48 -31.21
C GLY A 146 -49.15 -10.44 -30.44
N LYS A 147 -49.65 -11.61 -30.04
CA LYS A 147 -50.82 -11.75 -29.16
C LYS A 147 -50.55 -11.06 -27.81
N ARG A 148 -51.39 -10.08 -27.42
CA ARG A 148 -51.27 -9.37 -26.13
C ARG A 148 -51.56 -10.32 -24.95
N LYS A 149 -50.63 -10.43 -24.00
CA LYS A 149 -50.95 -10.85 -22.62
C LYS A 149 -50.90 -9.61 -21.73
N VAL A 150 -52.07 -9.16 -21.27
CA VAL A 150 -52.18 -8.05 -20.30
C VAL A 150 -51.53 -8.52 -19.00
N ARG A 151 -50.41 -7.89 -18.61
CA ARG A 151 -49.77 -8.11 -17.31
C ARG A 151 -50.36 -7.09 -16.32
N PRO A 152 -50.80 -7.50 -15.11
CA PRO A 152 -51.39 -6.58 -14.14
C PRO A 152 -50.36 -5.55 -13.62
N GLU A 153 -50.81 -4.30 -13.51
CA GLU A 153 -50.04 -3.08 -13.14
C GLU A 153 -49.63 -3.02 -11.65
N THR A 154 -50.09 -3.95 -10.83
CA THR A 154 -49.65 -4.08 -9.45
C THR A 154 -48.45 -5.03 -9.39
N PRO A 155 -47.25 -4.58 -8.94
CA PRO A 155 -46.22 -5.54 -8.55
C PRO A 155 -46.84 -6.45 -7.48
N PRO A 156 -46.65 -7.78 -7.53
CA PRO A 156 -47.14 -8.63 -6.46
C PRO A 156 -46.58 -8.05 -5.17
N LEU A 157 -47.46 -7.66 -4.25
CA LEU A 157 -47.08 -7.39 -2.87
C LEU A 157 -46.27 -8.63 -2.48
N PHE A 158 -44.99 -8.45 -2.20
CA PHE A 158 -44.17 -9.54 -1.68
C PHE A 158 -44.87 -10.00 -0.42
N THR A 159 -45.72 -11.04 -0.52
CA THR A 159 -46.18 -11.76 0.64
C THR A 159 -44.90 -12.27 1.25
N ARG A 160 -44.49 -11.66 2.36
CA ARG A 160 -43.31 -12.06 3.11
C ARG A 160 -43.48 -13.55 3.37
N LYS A 161 -42.73 -14.39 2.66
CA LYS A 161 -42.71 -15.82 2.92
C LYS A 161 -42.41 -15.96 4.41
N GLU A 162 -43.33 -16.54 5.17
CA GLU A 162 -43.14 -16.71 6.62
C GLU A 162 -41.82 -17.44 6.82
N ARG A 163 -40.90 -16.84 7.56
CA ARG A 163 -39.66 -17.52 7.91
C ARG A 163 -40.03 -18.71 8.80
N PRO A 164 -39.50 -19.92 8.54
CA PRO A 164 -39.70 -21.05 9.44
C PRO A 164 -39.25 -20.64 10.85
N LYS A 165 -40.14 -20.84 11.83
CA LYS A 165 -39.87 -20.54 13.25
C LYS A 165 -38.70 -21.44 13.70
N PRO A 166 -37.59 -20.88 14.23
CA PRO A 166 -36.45 -21.70 14.61
C PRO A 166 -36.85 -22.63 15.79
N ALA A 167 -36.62 -23.93 15.61
CA ALA A 167 -36.83 -24.93 16.64
C ALA A 167 -35.99 -24.60 17.89
N SER A 168 -36.60 -24.72 19.07
CA SER A 168 -35.96 -24.54 20.36
C SER A 168 -34.79 -25.51 20.51
N LYS A 169 -33.57 -24.98 20.65
CA LYS A 169 -32.39 -25.80 21.00
C LYS A 169 -32.51 -26.25 22.47
N PRO A 170 -32.21 -27.52 22.79
CA PRO A 170 -32.15 -28.00 24.17
C PRO A 170 -30.96 -27.39 24.93
N ALA A 171 -31.13 -27.35 26.24
CA ALA A 171 -30.39 -26.54 27.19
C ALA A 171 -28.98 -27.07 27.56
N VAL A 172 -28.05 -26.13 27.77
CA VAL A 172 -26.89 -26.13 28.68
C VAL A 172 -25.61 -26.90 28.29
N GLN A 173 -24.50 -26.15 28.13
CA GLN A 173 -23.31 -26.26 29.01
C GLN A 173 -22.44 -24.99 28.90
N GLU A 174 -22.24 -24.34 30.04
CA GLU A 174 -21.51 -23.09 30.24
C GLU A 174 -20.04 -23.41 30.55
N LYS A 175 -19.08 -22.81 29.82
CA LYS A 175 -17.64 -22.90 30.13
C LYS A 175 -16.97 -21.53 29.87
N PRO A 176 -16.01 -21.09 30.72
CA PRO A 176 -15.73 -19.67 30.92
C PRO A 176 -15.19 -18.94 29.69
N ARG A 177 -15.63 -17.68 29.56
CA ARG A 177 -15.27 -16.75 28.50
C ARG A 177 -13.79 -16.37 28.60
N GLU A 178 -12.94 -16.95 27.76
CA GLU A 178 -11.61 -16.40 27.49
C GLU A 178 -11.78 -15.19 26.56
N VAL A 179 -11.52 -14.00 27.09
CA VAL A 179 -11.58 -12.73 26.34
C VAL A 179 -10.38 -12.70 25.40
N LYS A 180 -10.56 -13.12 24.15
CA LYS A 180 -9.61 -12.81 23.09
C LYS A 180 -9.88 -11.40 22.59
N ALA A 181 -8.90 -10.54 22.83
CA ALA A 181 -8.85 -9.15 22.38
C ALA A 181 -9.21 -9.04 20.89
N ALA A 182 -9.89 -7.95 20.55
CA ALA A 182 -10.29 -7.59 19.20
C ALA A 182 -9.13 -7.80 18.21
N GLN A 183 -9.36 -8.61 17.19
CA GLN A 183 -8.41 -8.79 16.11
C GLN A 183 -8.37 -7.49 15.29
N VAL A 184 -7.21 -6.83 15.33
CA VAL A 184 -6.82 -5.82 14.35
C VAL A 184 -6.94 -6.48 12.97
N VAL A 185 -7.78 -5.91 12.11
CA VAL A 185 -7.88 -6.32 10.72
C VAL A 185 -6.56 -5.93 10.05
N THR A 186 -5.58 -6.84 10.09
CA THR A 186 -4.49 -6.83 9.13
C THR A 186 -5.13 -7.17 7.79
N VAL A 187 -5.14 -6.20 6.88
CA VAL A 187 -5.41 -6.45 5.46
C VAL A 187 -4.30 -7.39 5.00
N GLN A 188 -4.60 -8.69 5.02
CA GLN A 188 -3.73 -9.74 4.52
C GLN A 188 -3.59 -9.49 3.01
N SER A 189 -2.37 -9.24 2.57
CA SER A 189 -2.00 -8.94 1.18
C SER A 189 -2.34 -10.12 0.26
N ASP A 190 -3.38 -9.98 -0.56
CA ASP A 190 -3.71 -10.88 -1.68
C ASP A 190 -2.52 -11.11 -2.64
N PHE A 191 -1.49 -10.26 -2.56
CA PHE A 191 -0.26 -10.37 -3.34
C PHE A 191 0.61 -11.60 -2.97
N ASP A 192 0.61 -12.02 -1.69
CA ASP A 192 1.44 -13.15 -1.22
C ASP A 192 0.86 -14.52 -1.57
N ASP A 193 -0.45 -14.60 -1.83
CA ASP A 193 -1.14 -15.87 -2.14
C ASP A 193 -0.89 -16.30 -3.60
N TYR A 194 -0.83 -15.32 -4.51
CA TYR A 194 -0.59 -15.55 -5.94
C TYR A 194 0.75 -16.26 -6.23
N ASP A 195 1.81 -15.90 -5.49
CA ASP A 195 3.14 -16.46 -5.73
C ASP A 195 3.27 -17.90 -5.18
N LYS A 196 2.57 -18.20 -4.07
CA LYS A 196 2.52 -19.55 -3.47
C LYS A 196 1.76 -20.55 -4.36
N GLU A 197 0.69 -20.11 -5.02
CA GLU A 197 -0.05 -20.97 -5.94
C GLU A 197 0.76 -21.33 -7.19
N LYS A 198 1.48 -20.35 -7.75
CA LYS A 198 2.34 -20.57 -8.93
C LYS A 198 3.52 -21.48 -8.61
N ALA A 199 4.13 -21.33 -7.43
CA ALA A 199 5.18 -22.22 -6.94
C ALA A 199 4.67 -23.67 -6.77
N ARG A 200 3.48 -23.86 -6.18
CA ARG A 200 2.85 -25.18 -6.04
C ARG A 200 2.51 -25.82 -7.38
N GLN A 201 2.06 -25.04 -8.37
CA GLN A 201 1.82 -25.54 -9.73
C GLN A 201 3.12 -25.95 -10.42
N SER A 202 4.22 -25.20 -10.24
CA SER A 202 5.51 -25.57 -10.81
C SER A 202 6.04 -26.89 -10.23
N VAL A 203 5.91 -27.09 -8.91
CA VAL A 203 6.29 -28.33 -8.25
C VAL A 203 5.41 -29.50 -8.70
N ARG A 204 4.09 -29.29 -8.84
CA ARG A 204 3.18 -30.32 -9.39
C ARG A 204 3.54 -30.72 -10.82
N ARG A 205 3.95 -29.77 -11.67
CA ARG A 205 4.38 -30.08 -13.04
C ARG A 205 5.67 -30.90 -13.07
N GLN A 206 6.60 -30.64 -12.15
CA GLN A 206 7.82 -31.45 -12.04
C GLN A 206 7.57 -32.86 -11.50
N LEU A 207 6.58 -33.02 -10.60
CA LEU A 207 6.20 -34.33 -10.06
C LEU A 207 5.41 -35.22 -11.04
N MET A 208 4.74 -34.64 -12.05
CA MET A 208 4.02 -35.42 -13.08
C MET A 208 4.91 -35.83 -14.28
N MET A 209 6.21 -35.52 -14.25
CA MET A 209 7.17 -35.86 -15.30
C MET A 209 8.10 -37.04 -14.95
N PHE A 210 7.78 -37.81 -13.90
CA PHE A 210 8.43 -39.08 -13.56
C PHE A 210 7.41 -40.22 -13.50
#